data_AF-A0A183KGX1-F1
#
_entry.id   AF-A0A183KGX1-F1
#
_cell.length_a   1.000
_cell.length_b   1.000
_cell.length_c   1.000
_cell.angle_alpha   90.00
_cell.angle_beta   90.00
_cell.angle_gamma   90.00
#
_symmetry.space_group_name_H-M   'P 1'
#
loop_
_entity.id
_entity.type
_entity.pdbx_description
1 polymer ?
#
loop_
_entity_poly.entity_id
_entity_poly.type
_entity_poly.pdbx_seq_one_letter_code
_entity_poly.pdbx_strand_id
1 'polypeptide(L)'
;MEDVRTRRGADIVSDNHLVVANLKLKLKKNSKTGQTALQRFNTAFLRDTNKINELKIALNNRFQALQDLLKEEETTMEDNWKSIKEALISKCQEVLGLKKHHHKEWISTETLDKIKERNY
;
A
#
# COMPACT_ATOMS: atom_id res chain seq x y z
N MET A 1 -19.87 -4.79 25.98
CA MET A 1 -19.43 -6.10 26.50
C MET A 1 -20.49 -6.55 27.47
N GLU A 2 -21.36 -7.48 27.06
CA GLU A 2 -22.67 -7.62 27.73
C GLU A 2 -22.98 -9.04 28.22
N ASP A 3 -22.09 -10.02 28.04
CA ASP A 3 -22.34 -11.38 28.54
C ASP A 3 -21.04 -12.05 29.02
N VAL A 4 -20.66 -11.73 30.27
CA VAL A 4 -19.59 -12.39 31.02
C VAL A 4 -20.26 -13.32 32.01
N ARG A 5 -19.96 -14.62 31.96
CA ARG A 5 -20.54 -15.62 32.86
C ARG A 5 -19.44 -16.40 33.54
N THR A 6 -19.47 -16.40 34.87
CA THR A 6 -18.57 -17.21 35.70
C THR A 6 -19.07 -18.66 35.67
N ARG A 7 -18.22 -19.60 35.25
CA ARG A 7 -18.56 -21.04 35.24
C ARG A 7 -17.71 -21.75 36.29
N ARG A 8 -18.33 -22.53 37.18
CA ARG A 8 -17.61 -23.47 38.07
C ARG A 8 -17.33 -24.75 37.28
N GLY A 9 -16.07 -25.17 37.21
CA GLY A 9 -15.69 -26.41 36.55
C GLY A 9 -14.39 -27.01 37.05
N ALA A 10 -14.54 -28.11 37.80
CA ALA A 10 -13.60 -29.15 38.21
C ALA A 10 -12.41 -28.78 39.12
N ASP A 11 -12.45 -29.42 40.28
CA ASP A 11 -11.61 -29.31 41.47
C ASP A 11 -10.17 -29.78 41.25
N ILE A 12 -9.22 -29.09 41.88
CA ILE A 12 -7.98 -29.54 42.56
C ILE A 12 -7.25 -28.25 43.02
N VAL A 13 -7.58 -27.82 44.25
CA VAL A 13 -6.78 -26.94 45.15
C VAL A 13 -6.25 -25.63 44.54
N SER A 14 -7.09 -24.85 43.87
CA SER A 14 -6.88 -23.40 43.80
C SER A 14 -8.23 -22.68 43.79
N ASP A 15 -8.40 -21.69 44.68
CA ASP A 15 -9.63 -20.88 44.84
C ASP A 15 -9.88 -19.91 43.66
N ASN A 16 -9.44 -20.27 42.45
CA ASN A 16 -9.56 -19.42 41.29
C ASN A 16 -10.86 -19.73 40.53
N HIS A 17 -11.75 -18.74 40.44
CA HIS A 17 -12.97 -18.85 39.64
C HIS A 17 -12.69 -18.52 38.16
N LEU A 18 -13.01 -19.45 37.27
CA LEU A 18 -12.89 -19.25 35.83
C LEU A 18 -13.99 -18.29 35.33
N VAL A 19 -13.57 -17.13 34.85
CA VAL A 19 -14.45 -16.14 34.21
C VAL A 19 -14.35 -16.31 32.70
N VAL A 20 -15.48 -16.59 32.06
CA VAL A 20 -15.57 -16.75 30.60
C VAL A 20 -16.41 -15.62 30.03
N ALA A 21 -15.88 -14.92 29.04
CA ALA A 21 -16.56 -13.83 28.34
C ALA A 21 -16.78 -14.19 26.87
N ASN A 22 -18.01 -14.06 26.39
CA ASN A 22 -18.32 -14.23 24.97
C ASN A 22 -18.35 -12.87 24.27
N LEU A 23 -17.44 -12.66 23.32
CA LEU A 23 -17.33 -11.43 22.53
C LEU A 23 -17.73 -11.67 21.08
N LYS A 24 -18.81 -11.00 20.63
CA LYS A 24 -19.22 -10.99 19.23
C LYS A 24 -18.69 -9.73 18.55
N LEU A 25 -17.60 -9.86 17.80
CA LEU A 25 -17.01 -8.76 17.03
C LEU A 25 -17.58 -8.74 15.61
N LYS A 26 -18.08 -7.58 15.17
CA LYS A 26 -18.44 -7.33 13.76
C LYS A 26 -17.25 -6.66 13.08
N LEU A 27 -16.48 -7.42 12.32
CA LEU A 27 -15.36 -6.89 11.54
C LEU A 27 -15.85 -6.53 10.13
N LYS A 28 -15.56 -5.29 9.69
CA LYS A 28 -15.86 -4.87 8.32
C LYS A 28 -14.86 -5.51 7.37
N LYS A 29 -15.36 -6.25 6.37
CA LYS A 29 -14.54 -6.81 5.30
C LYS A 29 -14.09 -5.69 4.37
N ASN A 30 -12.79 -5.64 4.08
CA ASN A 30 -12.25 -4.75 3.07
C ASN A 30 -12.37 -5.48 1.72
N SER A 31 -13.26 -5.02 0.84
CA SER A 31 -13.43 -5.59 -0.50
C SER A 31 -12.17 -5.36 -1.33
N LYS A 32 -11.53 -6.45 -1.79
CA LYS A 32 -10.36 -6.41 -2.70
C LYS A 32 -10.74 -6.22 -4.17
N THR A 33 -12.02 -6.12 -4.50
CA THR A 33 -12.47 -6.06 -5.89
C THR A 33 -12.28 -4.64 -6.42
N GLY A 34 -11.21 -4.41 -7.19
CA GLY A 34 -11.19 -3.31 -8.16
C GLY A 34 -10.14 -2.21 -8.00
N GLN A 35 -9.06 -2.40 -7.23
CA GLN A 35 -7.90 -1.52 -7.33
C GLN A 35 -6.65 -2.38 -7.32
N THR A 36 -6.02 -2.57 -8.48
CA THR A 36 -4.55 -2.58 -8.53
C THR A 36 -4.14 -1.41 -7.67
N ALA A 37 -3.57 -1.64 -6.49
CA ALA A 37 -3.34 -0.58 -5.52
C ALA A 37 -2.46 0.45 -6.21
N LEU A 38 -3.08 1.55 -6.70
CA LEU A 38 -2.40 2.57 -7.48
C LEU A 38 -1.33 3.12 -6.56
N GLN A 39 -0.10 2.70 -6.83
CA GLN A 39 1.03 2.97 -5.98
C GLN A 39 1.32 4.47 -6.13
N ARG A 40 0.93 5.24 -5.13
CA ARG A 40 1.05 6.70 -5.18
C ARG A 40 2.51 7.08 -4.98
N PHE A 41 2.99 8.06 -5.73
CA PHE A 41 4.28 8.66 -5.45
C PHE A 41 4.25 9.44 -4.14
N ASN A 42 5.41 9.60 -3.50
CA ASN A 42 5.52 10.40 -2.30
C ASN A 42 5.52 11.90 -2.65
N THR A 43 4.36 12.55 -2.53
CA THR A 43 4.20 13.98 -2.82
C THR A 43 4.89 14.89 -1.80
N ALA A 44 5.36 14.37 -0.66
CA ALA A 44 6.09 15.18 0.32
C ALA A 44 7.41 15.73 -0.26
N PHE A 45 8.06 15.00 -1.17
CA PHE A 45 9.29 15.45 -1.83
C PHE A 45 9.06 16.66 -2.75
N LEU A 46 7.82 16.91 -3.19
CA LEU A 46 7.49 18.11 -3.96
C LEU A 46 7.47 19.39 -3.10
N ARG A 47 7.69 19.31 -1.79
CA ARG A 47 7.91 20.48 -0.94
C ARG A 47 9.37 20.94 -0.95
N ASP A 48 10.29 20.05 -1.34
CA ASP A 48 11.71 20.36 -1.43
C ASP A 48 12.02 20.89 -2.84
N THR A 49 12.46 22.15 -2.89
CA THR A 49 12.82 22.84 -4.13
C THR A 49 13.95 22.12 -4.88
N ASN A 50 14.91 21.52 -4.18
CA ASN A 50 16.01 20.78 -4.81
C ASN A 50 15.48 19.52 -5.50
N LYS A 51 14.58 18.78 -4.83
CA LYS A 51 13.92 17.60 -5.40
C LYS A 51 13.06 17.92 -6.61
N ILE A 52 12.36 19.06 -6.60
CA ILE A 52 11.59 19.52 -7.78
C ILE A 52 12.54 19.81 -8.95
N ASN A 53 13.66 20.47 -8.70
CA ASN A 53 14.64 20.78 -9.75
C ASN A 53 15.30 19.51 -10.30
N GLU A 54 15.64 18.56 -9.44
CA GLU A 54 16.13 17.23 -9.82
C GLU A 54 15.12 16.51 -10.74
N LEU A 55 13.83 16.50 -10.37
CA LEU A 55 12.75 15.94 -11.19
C LEU A 55 12.67 16.61 -12.57
N LYS A 56 12.70 17.94 -12.61
CA LYS A 56 12.65 18.71 -13.87
C LYS A 56 13.82 18.35 -14.79
N ILE A 57 15.04 18.32 -14.25
CA ILE A 57 16.25 17.99 -15.03
C ILE A 57 16.17 16.54 -15.53
N ALA A 58 15.83 15.60 -14.65
CA ALA A 58 15.74 14.19 -15.01
C ALA A 58 14.68 13.92 -16.09
N LEU A 59 13.54 14.60 -16.02
CA LEU A 59 12.49 14.52 -17.04
C LEU A 59 12.94 15.14 -18.36
N ASN A 60 13.49 16.35 -18.34
CA ASN A 60 13.97 17.02 -19.55
C ASN A 60 15.01 16.17 -20.28
N ASN A 61 15.99 15.63 -19.56
CA ASN A 61 17.01 14.77 -20.14
C ASN A 61 16.40 13.50 -20.75
N ARG A 62 15.42 12.88 -20.08
CA ARG A 62 14.77 11.67 -20.59
C ARG A 62 13.90 11.95 -21.82
N PHE A 63 13.18 13.07 -21.83
CA PHE A 63 12.37 13.47 -22.97
C PHE A 63 13.21 13.86 -24.17
N GLN A 64 14.35 14.51 -23.96
CA GLN A 64 15.30 14.80 -25.04
C GLN A 64 15.77 13.49 -25.69
N ALA A 65 16.25 12.54 -24.88
CA ALA A 65 16.67 11.22 -25.38
C ALA A 65 15.54 10.45 -26.08
N LEU A 66 14.30 10.53 -25.56
CA LEU A 66 13.14 9.94 -26.22
C LEU A 66 12.85 10.61 -27.57
N GLN A 67 12.89 11.95 -27.63
CA GLN A 67 12.62 12.67 -28.86
C GLN A 67 13.63 12.32 -29.96
N ASP A 68 14.90 12.14 -29.61
CA ASP A 68 15.93 11.75 -30.56
C ASP A 68 15.71 10.32 -31.06
N LEU A 69 15.32 9.39 -30.17
CA LEU A 69 14.95 8.02 -30.52
C LEU A 69 13.72 7.96 -31.45
N LEU A 70 12.72 8.80 -31.20
CA LEU A 70 11.51 8.92 -32.03
C LEU A 70 11.75 9.53 -33.42
N LYS A 71 12.86 10.24 -33.64
CA LYS A 71 13.24 10.71 -34.98
C LYS A 71 13.87 9.62 -35.82
N GLU A 72 14.48 8.61 -35.19
CA GLU A 72 15.21 7.53 -35.85
C GLU A 72 14.32 6.31 -36.14
N GLU A 73 13.26 6.09 -35.36
CA GLU A 73 12.41 4.90 -35.41
C GLU A 73 11.00 5.23 -35.93
N GLU A 74 10.51 4.53 -36.95
CA GLU A 74 9.11 4.59 -37.37
C GLU A 74 8.24 3.80 -36.39
N THR A 75 7.88 4.44 -35.28
CA THR A 75 7.01 3.88 -34.25
C THR A 75 5.56 4.31 -34.42
N THR A 76 4.62 3.46 -34.00
CA THR A 76 3.21 3.84 -34.02
C THR A 76 2.92 4.91 -32.97
N MET A 77 1.86 5.71 -33.18
CA MET A 77 1.44 6.72 -32.20
C MET A 77 1.12 6.12 -30.82
N GLU A 78 0.65 4.87 -30.79
CA GLU A 78 0.34 4.16 -29.55
C GLU A 78 1.62 3.76 -28.78
N ASP A 79 2.65 3.31 -29.50
CA ASP A 79 3.96 2.99 -28.92
C ASP A 79 4.64 4.25 -28.36
N ASN A 80 4.47 5.38 -29.04
CA ASN A 80 4.99 6.69 -28.59
C ASN A 80 4.33 7.12 -27.29
N TRP A 81 3.01 7.00 -27.23
CA TRP A 81 2.24 7.30 -26.03
C TRP A 81 2.64 6.42 -24.85
N LYS A 82 2.89 5.12 -25.10
CA LYS A 82 3.38 4.18 -24.09
C LYS A 82 4.77 4.57 -23.59
N SER A 83 5.70 4.89 -24.48
CA SER A 83 7.07 5.30 -24.15
C SER A 83 7.12 6.57 -23.29
N ILE A 84 6.26 7.55 -23.61
CA ILE A 84 6.11 8.79 -22.81
C ILE A 84 5.62 8.48 -21.41
N LYS A 85 4.57 7.65 -21.27
CA LYS A 85 4.05 7.24 -19.97
C LYS A 85 5.10 6.52 -19.14
N GLU A 86 5.83 5.59 -19.74
CA GLU A 86 6.87 4.81 -19.05
C GLU A 86 8.02 5.70 -18.59
N ALA A 87 8.47 6.65 -19.41
CA ALA A 87 9.51 7.61 -19.01
C ALA A 87 9.06 8.50 -17.85
N LEU A 88 7.82 9.00 -17.88
CA LEU A 88 7.25 9.76 -16.78
C LEU A 88 7.21 8.94 -15.48
N ILE A 89 6.67 7.73 -15.53
CA ILE A 89 6.54 6.85 -14.37
C ILE A 89 7.92 6.51 -13.80
N SER A 90 8.86 6.12 -14.67
CA SER A 90 10.22 5.75 -14.28
C SER A 90 10.94 6.89 -13.57
N LYS A 91 10.93 8.10 -14.14
CA LYS A 91 11.62 9.25 -13.53
C LYS A 91 10.92 9.77 -12.27
N CYS A 92 9.59 9.75 -12.23
CA CYS A 92 8.87 10.04 -10.99
C CYS A 92 9.20 9.03 -9.88
N GLN A 93 9.31 7.75 -10.21
CA GLN A 93 9.65 6.70 -9.25
C GLN A 93 11.09 6.85 -8.73
N GLU A 94 12.04 7.19 -9.60
CA GLU A 94 13.45 7.40 -9.24
C GLU A 94 13.61 8.59 -8.27
N VAL A 95 12.97 9.72 -8.56
CA VAL A 95 13.17 10.97 -7.79
C VAL A 95 12.25 11.07 -6.58
N LEU A 96 10.96 10.76 -6.74
CA LEU A 96 9.95 10.89 -5.69
C LEU A 96 9.76 9.61 -4.89
N GLY A 97 10.10 8.46 -5.45
CA GLY A 97 9.83 7.18 -4.82
C GLY A 97 8.34 6.92 -4.60
N LEU A 98 8.06 5.73 -4.09
CA LEU A 98 6.71 5.28 -3.81
C LEU A 98 6.35 5.65 -2.36
N LYS A 99 5.10 6.05 -2.17
CA LYS A 99 4.57 6.34 -0.83
C LYS A 99 4.57 5.04 -0.02
N LYS A 100 5.39 5.01 1.03
CA LYS A 100 5.40 3.90 1.97
C LYS A 100 4.08 3.89 2.74
N HIS A 101 3.45 2.72 2.80
CA HIS A 101 2.33 2.51 3.71
C HIS A 101 2.93 2.33 5.11
N HIS A 102 2.74 3.33 5.96
CA HIS A 102 3.02 3.16 7.39
C HIS A 102 1.99 2.19 7.95
N HIS A 103 2.43 0.96 8.24
CA HIS A 103 1.67 0.07 9.08
C HIS A 103 1.58 0.69 10.47
N LYS A 104 0.37 0.78 11.03
CA LYS A 104 0.23 1.19 12.42
C LYS A 104 0.62 -0.01 13.29
N GLU A 105 1.52 0.19 14.25
CA GLU A 105 2.05 -0.91 15.10
C GLU A 105 0.95 -1.72 15.78
N TRP A 106 -0.17 -1.09 16.11
CA TRP A 106 -1.30 -1.77 16.76
C TRP A 106 -2.04 -2.77 15.85
N ILE A 107 -1.77 -2.82 14.55
CA ILE A 107 -2.48 -3.72 13.63
C ILE A 107 -1.80 -5.06 13.36
N SER A 108 -0.54 -5.37 13.62
CA SER A 108 0.04 -6.72 13.36
C SER A 108 -0.21 -7.35 11.95
N THR A 109 0.86 -7.77 11.29
CA THR A 109 0.73 -8.54 10.03
C THR A 109 -0.07 -9.84 10.22
N GLU A 110 0.10 -10.51 11.36
CA GLU A 110 -0.63 -11.72 11.72
C GLU A 110 -2.14 -11.49 11.81
N THR A 111 -2.57 -10.33 12.35
CA THR A 111 -3.99 -10.00 12.47
C THR A 111 -4.60 -9.71 11.09
N LEU A 112 -3.85 -9.05 10.20
CA LEU A 112 -4.26 -8.85 8.81
C LEU A 112 -4.38 -10.16 8.03
N ASP A 113 -3.47 -11.10 8.26
CA ASP A 113 -3.48 -12.40 7.56
C ASP A 113 -4.65 -13.27 8.04
N LYS A 114 -4.93 -13.31 9.36
CA LYS A 114 -6.14 -13.96 9.90
C LYS A 114 -7.45 -13.38 9.33
N ILE A 115 -7.49 -12.07 9.03
CA ILE A 115 -8.66 -11.45 8.35
C ILE A 115 -8.77 -11.90 6.89
N LYS A 116 -7.63 -12.15 6.20
CA LYS A 116 -7.62 -12.66 4.83
C LYS A 116 -8.03 -14.14 4.77
N GLU A 117 -7.56 -14.96 5.70
CA GLU A 117 -7.81 -16.41 5.77
C GLU A 117 -9.27 -16.77 6.02
N ARG A 118 -10.08 -15.89 6.64
CA ARG A 118 -11.54 -16.06 6.75
C ARG A 118 -12.28 -16.08 5.40
N ASN A 119 -11.59 -15.89 4.27
CA ASN A 119 -12.18 -15.95 2.93
C ASN A 119 -12.03 -17.32 2.25
N TYR A 120 -11.54 -18.35 2.93
CA TYR A 120 -11.65 -19.76 2.55
C TYR A 120 -12.57 -20.52 3.50
#